data_AF-A0A3Q0HL68-F1
#
_entry.id   AF-A0A3Q0HL68-F1
#
_cell.length_a   1.000
_cell.length_b   1.000
_cell.length_c   1.000
_cell.angle_alpha   90.00
_cell.angle_beta   90.00
_cell.angle_gamma   90.00
#
_symmetry.space_group_name_H-M   'P 1'
#
loop_
_entity.id
_entity.type
_entity.pdbx_description
1 polymer ?
#
loop_
_entity_poly.entity_id
_entity_poly.type
_entity_poly.pdbx_seq_one_letter_code
_entity_poly.pdbx_strand_id
1 'polypeptide(L)'
;MLRCGQMMLAQALICRHLGREKMCWSPPQSSSAAYGSMHSHRSALGRNKNTAGFCSGWKPLLLIIPLRLGINHINPIYIEAFKECFKMPQSLGALGGKPNNAYYFIGFLGNELIYLDPHTTQIFVDSEENGMVDDQSFHCQQAPHRMKIMNLDPSVALGFFCKEEKDFDNWCSLVQKEILKQQSLRMFELVQKHPPHWPPFIPPTKPEVTTTGAELIESTDKLFELEEEFEILSV
;
A
#
# COMPACT_ATOMS: atom_id res chain seq x y z
N MET A 1 5.19 3.57 -12.36
CA MET A 1 4.69 3.29 -11.00
C MET A 1 4.85 4.45 -10.01
N LEU A 2 5.56 5.55 -10.34
CA LEU A 2 5.82 6.63 -9.37
C LEU A 2 4.54 7.24 -8.77
N ARG A 3 3.57 7.60 -9.60
CA ARG A 3 2.32 8.24 -9.14
C ARG A 3 1.46 7.32 -8.27
N CYS A 4 1.26 6.06 -8.67
CA CYS A 4 0.49 5.12 -7.86
C CYS A 4 1.22 4.78 -6.54
N GLY A 5 2.55 4.73 -6.53
CA GLY A 5 3.34 4.60 -5.30
C GLY A 5 3.14 5.77 -4.33
N GLN A 6 3.10 7.01 -4.84
CA GLN A 6 2.80 8.20 -4.03
C GLN A 6 1.41 8.11 -3.39
N MET A 7 0.41 7.60 -4.11
CA MET A 7 -0.95 7.42 -3.60
C MET A 7 -1.01 6.41 -2.45
N MET A 8 -0.33 5.26 -2.58
CA MET A 8 -0.24 4.28 -1.50
C MET A 8 0.50 4.83 -0.27
N LEU A 9 1.58 5.58 -0.49
CA LEU A 9 2.32 6.22 0.60
C LEU A 9 1.45 7.27 1.32
N ALA A 10 0.70 8.08 0.57
CA ALA A 10 -0.27 9.01 1.14
C ALA A 10 -1.30 8.27 2.00
N GLN A 11 -1.86 7.16 1.50
CA GLN A 11 -2.78 6.33 2.27
C GLN A 11 -2.16 5.77 3.56
N ALA A 12 -0.88 5.37 3.52
CA ALA A 12 -0.15 4.92 4.70
C ALA A 12 0.03 6.05 5.73
N LEU A 13 0.34 7.27 5.27
CA LEU A 13 0.46 8.45 6.13
C LEU A 13 -0.88 8.85 6.75
N ILE A 14 -1.97 8.78 5.99
CA ILE A 14 -3.32 9.02 6.54
C ILE A 14 -3.63 7.97 7.62
N CYS A 15 -3.40 6.68 7.35
CA CYS A 15 -3.56 5.62 8.35
C CYS A 15 -2.73 5.87 9.62
N ARG A 16 -1.49 6.35 9.46
CA ARG A 16 -0.58 6.65 10.58
C ARG A 16 -1.11 7.79 11.44
N HIS A 17 -1.46 8.92 10.83
CA HIS A 17 -1.71 10.18 11.52
C HIS A 17 -3.18 10.41 11.88
N LEU A 18 -4.12 9.97 11.03
CA LEU A 18 -5.54 10.19 11.20
C LEU A 18 -6.30 8.95 11.69
N GLY A 19 -5.72 7.76 11.55
CA GLY A 19 -6.39 6.49 11.83
C GLY A 19 -7.25 6.01 10.65
N ARG A 20 -7.77 4.78 10.71
CA ARG A 20 -8.62 4.20 9.66
C ARG A 20 -10.10 4.55 9.85
N GLU A 21 -10.52 4.78 11.10
CA GLU A 21 -11.90 5.07 11.50
C GLU A 21 -12.44 6.39 10.93
N LYS A 22 -11.57 7.33 10.55
CA LYS A 22 -11.96 8.61 9.93
C LYS A 22 -12.16 8.52 8.41
N MET A 23 -11.83 7.39 7.78
CA MET A 23 -11.97 7.20 6.32
C MET A 23 -13.36 6.73 5.89
N CYS A 24 -14.26 6.43 6.83
CA CYS A 24 -15.64 6.11 6.50
C CYS A 24 -16.36 7.37 6.03
N TRP A 25 -16.45 7.57 4.72
CA TRP A 25 -17.33 8.58 4.15
C TRP A 25 -18.78 8.23 4.51
N SER A 26 -19.39 9.05 5.36
CA SER A 26 -20.83 9.03 5.60
C SER A 26 -21.50 9.95 4.57
N PRO A 27 -22.48 9.46 3.79
CA PRO A 27 -23.20 10.32 2.86
C PRO A 27 -23.86 11.49 3.62
N PRO A 28 -23.90 12.71 3.04
CA PRO A 28 -24.65 13.80 3.62
C PRO A 28 -26.13 13.38 3.73
N GLN A 29 -26.61 13.28 4.97
CA GLN A 29 -28.03 13.05 5.22
C GLN A 29 -28.80 14.24 4.66
N SER A 30 -29.75 14.00 3.75
CA SER A 30 -30.72 15.00 3.35
C SER A 30 -31.49 15.43 4.61
N SER A 31 -31.34 16.69 4.97
CA SER A 31 -31.92 17.27 6.18
C SER A 31 -33.45 17.26 6.12
N SER A 32 -34.07 16.29 6.79
CA SER A 32 -35.43 16.40 7.30
C SER A 32 -35.33 16.84 8.76
N ALA A 33 -35.77 18.06 9.03
CA ALA A 33 -35.76 18.64 10.36
C ALA A 33 -36.74 17.92 11.30
N ALA A 34 -36.23 17.37 12.40
CA ALA A 34 -37.03 17.14 13.60
C ALA A 34 -36.16 17.26 14.85
N TYR A 35 -36.63 18.11 15.75
CA TYR A 35 -36.10 18.47 17.07
C TYR A 35 -35.93 17.27 18.01
N GLY A 36 -34.90 17.33 18.87
CA GLY A 36 -34.79 16.45 20.05
C GLY A 36 -33.46 16.55 20.78
N SER A 37 -33.37 17.48 21.72
CA SER A 37 -32.25 17.72 22.65
C SER A 37 -31.96 16.52 23.56
N MET A 38 -30.68 16.24 23.84
CA MET A 38 -30.21 16.09 25.23
C MET A 38 -28.69 16.10 25.36
N HIS A 39 -28.24 16.87 26.36
CA HIS A 39 -26.88 17.11 26.80
C HIS A 39 -26.08 15.84 27.15
N SER A 40 -24.77 15.90 26.91
CA SER A 40 -23.78 15.47 27.91
C SER A 40 -22.49 16.28 27.74
N HIS A 41 -22.34 17.33 28.55
CA HIS A 41 -21.04 17.91 28.86
C HIS A 41 -20.20 16.87 29.61
N ARG A 42 -19.05 16.49 29.06
CA ARG A 42 -17.94 15.97 29.84
C ARG A 42 -16.70 16.82 29.59
N SER A 43 -16.57 17.84 30.42
CA SER A 43 -15.32 18.53 30.70
C SER A 43 -14.45 17.61 31.57
N ALA A 44 -13.22 17.33 31.14
CA ALA A 44 -12.10 17.11 32.06
C ALA A 44 -10.77 17.15 31.28
N LEU A 45 -10.08 18.29 31.35
CA LEU A 45 -8.63 18.29 31.30
C LEU A 45 -8.12 17.37 32.41
N GLY A 46 -7.40 16.34 32.02
CA GLY A 46 -6.59 15.51 32.92
C GLY A 46 -5.30 15.17 32.19
N ARG A 47 -4.37 16.12 32.15
CA ARG A 47 -3.01 15.89 31.63
C ARG A 47 -2.26 15.02 32.64
N ASN A 48 -2.55 13.72 32.62
CA ASN A 48 -1.81 12.76 33.40
C ASN A 48 -0.47 12.54 32.70
N LYS A 49 0.59 13.18 33.22
CA LYS A 49 1.98 12.78 32.95
C LYS A 49 2.22 11.44 33.65
N ASN A 50 1.58 10.38 33.15
CA ASN A 50 2.10 9.06 33.39
C ASN A 50 3.34 8.94 32.51
N THR A 51 4.49 8.90 33.15
CA THR A 51 5.70 8.27 32.64
C THR A 51 5.36 6.82 32.29
N ALA A 52 4.68 6.63 31.17
CA ALA A 52 4.50 5.34 30.55
C ALA A 52 5.92 4.88 30.20
N GLY A 53 6.38 3.84 30.90
CA GLY A 53 7.60 3.15 30.54
C GLY A 53 7.58 2.91 29.04
N PHE A 54 8.67 3.26 28.36
CA PHE A 54 8.85 3.02 26.95
C PHE A 54 8.57 1.54 26.68
N CYS A 55 7.37 1.20 26.19
CA CYS A 55 7.19 -0.03 25.43
C CYS A 55 8.17 0.05 24.26
N SER A 56 8.91 -1.03 24.04
CA SER A 56 9.95 -1.13 23.02
C SER A 56 9.49 -0.62 21.65
N GLY A 57 9.90 0.60 21.31
CA GLY A 57 10.37 1.10 20.01
C GLY A 57 9.71 0.69 18.68
N TRP A 58 8.47 0.18 18.62
CA TRP A 58 7.84 -0.17 17.34
C TRP A 58 7.72 1.05 16.43
N LYS A 59 8.30 0.95 15.23
CA LYS A 59 8.11 1.94 14.16
C LYS A 59 6.96 1.47 13.28
N PRO A 60 5.93 2.31 13.02
CA PRO A 60 4.87 1.96 12.10
C PRO A 60 5.45 1.42 10.78
N LEU A 61 4.97 0.24 10.38
CA LEU A 61 5.53 -0.52 9.28
C LEU A 61 4.66 -0.35 8.03
N LEU A 62 5.27 0.17 6.97
CA LEU A 62 4.79 0.02 5.60
C LEU A 62 5.52 -1.17 4.99
N LEU A 63 4.82 -2.30 4.82
CA LEU A 63 5.34 -3.51 4.21
C LEU A 63 4.91 -3.54 2.74
N ILE A 64 5.89 -3.61 1.83
CA ILE A 64 5.65 -3.73 0.39
C ILE A 64 6.23 -5.06 -0.09
N ILE A 65 5.43 -5.85 -0.80
CA ILE A 65 5.81 -7.17 -1.31
C ILE A 65 5.70 -7.15 -2.84
N PRO A 66 6.80 -6.93 -3.57
CA PRO A 66 6.84 -7.05 -5.03
C PRO A 66 6.66 -8.51 -5.45
N LEU A 67 5.83 -8.76 -6.46
CA LEU A 67 5.46 -10.09 -6.93
C LEU A 67 5.40 -10.13 -8.45
N ARG A 68 5.73 -11.30 -9.00
CA ARG A 68 5.46 -11.65 -10.41
C ARG A 68 4.53 -12.87 -10.44
N LEU A 69 3.25 -12.64 -10.71
CA LEU A 69 2.18 -13.64 -10.58
C LEU A 69 1.93 -14.46 -11.86
N GLY A 70 2.83 -14.36 -12.84
CA GLY A 70 2.76 -15.08 -14.11
C GLY A 70 3.70 -14.48 -15.17
N ILE A 71 3.73 -15.07 -16.36
CA ILE A 71 4.60 -14.61 -17.45
C ILE A 71 3.94 -13.42 -18.15
N ASN A 72 2.82 -13.63 -18.85
CA ASN A 72 2.12 -12.58 -19.59
C ASN A 72 0.84 -12.12 -18.90
N HIS A 73 0.23 -13.02 -18.12
CA HIS A 73 -1.02 -12.81 -17.41
C HIS A 73 -0.89 -13.41 -16.01
N ILE A 74 -1.69 -12.92 -15.07
CA ILE A 74 -1.81 -13.54 -13.76
C ILE A 74 -2.22 -15.02 -13.91
N ASN A 75 -1.50 -15.92 -13.23
CA ASN A 75 -1.91 -17.31 -13.15
C ASN A 75 -3.18 -17.40 -12.29
N PRO A 76 -4.29 -17.99 -12.79
CA PRO A 76 -5.55 -18.07 -12.07
C PRO A 76 -5.46 -18.67 -10.65
N ILE A 77 -4.47 -19.52 -10.39
CA ILE A 77 -4.28 -20.11 -9.06
C ILE A 77 -4.08 -19.05 -7.96
N TYR A 78 -3.49 -17.90 -8.30
CA TYR A 78 -3.20 -16.83 -7.36
C TYR A 78 -4.37 -15.88 -7.13
N ILE A 79 -5.45 -15.96 -7.91
CA ILE A 79 -6.54 -14.95 -7.88
C ILE A 79 -7.21 -14.89 -6.52
N GLU A 80 -7.52 -16.04 -5.92
CA GLU A 80 -8.21 -16.06 -4.63
C GLU A 80 -7.29 -15.57 -3.51
N ALA A 81 -6.03 -16.02 -3.45
CA ALA A 81 -5.05 -15.49 -2.50
C ALA A 81 -4.81 -13.98 -2.68
N PHE A 82 -4.82 -13.49 -3.91
CA PHE A 82 -4.69 -12.06 -4.22
C PHE A 82 -5.89 -11.28 -3.68
N LYS A 83 -7.12 -11.79 -3.84
CA LYS A 83 -8.34 -11.19 -3.25
C LYS A 83 -8.29 -11.16 -1.73
N GLU A 84 -7.81 -12.23 -1.07
CA GLU A 84 -7.68 -12.27 0.39
C GLU A 84 -6.78 -11.14 0.93
N CYS A 85 -5.74 -10.74 0.18
CA CYS A 85 -4.88 -9.63 0.55
C CYS A 85 -5.63 -8.28 0.67
N PHE A 86 -6.71 -8.07 -0.10
CA PHE A 86 -7.54 -6.86 0.02
C PHE A 86 -8.50 -6.89 1.21
N LYS A 87 -8.78 -8.07 1.77
CA LYS A 87 -9.70 -8.23 2.91
C LYS A 87 -9.02 -8.01 4.25
N MET A 88 -7.69 -8.04 4.30
CA MET A 88 -6.92 -7.85 5.54
C MET A 88 -7.09 -6.41 6.06
N PRO A 89 -7.28 -6.20 7.37
CA PRO A 89 -7.39 -4.85 7.95
C PRO A 89 -6.18 -3.96 7.69
N GLN A 90 -5.00 -4.56 7.52
CA GLN A 90 -3.73 -3.90 7.24
C GLN A 90 -3.59 -3.53 5.77
N SER A 91 -4.46 -4.03 4.88
CA SER A 91 -4.32 -3.83 3.44
C SER A 91 -4.26 -2.34 3.10
N LEU A 92 -3.29 -2.01 2.26
CA LEU A 92 -3.24 -0.78 1.48
C LEU A 92 -3.54 -1.08 0.02
N GLY A 93 -3.99 -2.29 -0.34
CA GLY A 93 -4.21 -2.68 -1.73
C GLY A 93 -2.94 -3.07 -2.47
N ALA A 94 -2.91 -2.82 -3.78
CA ALA A 94 -1.81 -3.23 -4.65
C ALA A 94 -1.45 -2.16 -5.68
N LEU A 95 -0.17 -2.09 -6.04
CA LEU A 95 0.34 -1.36 -7.18
C LEU A 95 0.54 -2.35 -8.34
N GLY A 96 0.25 -1.94 -9.56
CA GLY A 96 0.53 -2.77 -10.73
C GLY A 96 0.11 -2.10 -12.03
N GLY A 97 0.21 -2.85 -13.11
CA GLY A 97 -0.13 -2.38 -14.45
C GLY A 97 1.06 -2.38 -15.40
N LYS A 98 0.78 -2.16 -16.68
CA LYS A 98 1.78 -2.21 -17.75
C LYS A 98 2.69 -0.98 -17.71
N PRO A 99 3.82 -0.98 -18.43
CA PRO A 99 4.58 0.23 -18.69
C PRO A 99 3.64 1.37 -19.15
N ASN A 100 3.81 2.55 -18.55
CA ASN A 100 2.99 3.76 -18.77
C ASN A 100 1.50 3.62 -18.44
N ASN A 101 1.06 2.52 -17.83
CA ASN A 101 -0.33 2.25 -17.46
C ASN A 101 -0.37 1.63 -16.06
N ALA A 102 0.07 2.39 -15.06
CA ALA A 102 0.15 1.93 -13.68
C ALA A 102 -1.04 2.42 -12.86
N TYR A 103 -1.67 1.53 -12.09
CA TYR A 103 -2.85 1.80 -11.30
C TYR A 103 -2.62 1.53 -9.82
N TYR A 104 -3.44 2.15 -8.98
CA TYR A 104 -3.52 1.84 -7.55
C TYR A 104 -4.80 1.05 -7.27
N PHE A 105 -4.68 -0.25 -7.10
CA PHE A 105 -5.81 -1.15 -6.80
C PHE A 105 -6.14 -1.08 -5.32
N ILE A 106 -7.40 -0.76 -5.00
CA ILE A 106 -7.87 -0.51 -3.62
C ILE A 106 -8.86 -1.57 -3.12
N GLY A 107 -9.32 -2.46 -4.00
CA GLY A 107 -10.28 -3.50 -3.64
C GLY A 107 -10.72 -4.29 -4.86
N PHE A 108 -11.79 -5.06 -4.68
CA PHE A 108 -12.38 -5.86 -5.74
C PHE A 108 -13.88 -6.03 -5.54
N LEU A 109 -14.59 -6.34 -6.63
CA LEU A 109 -15.98 -6.76 -6.63
C LEU A 109 -16.12 -7.96 -7.58
N GLY A 110 -16.49 -9.13 -7.04
CA GLY A 110 -16.54 -10.37 -7.82
C GLY A 110 -15.16 -10.69 -8.43
N ASN A 111 -15.07 -10.63 -9.77
CA ASN A 111 -13.83 -10.87 -10.53
C ASN A 111 -13.24 -9.60 -11.14
N GLU A 112 -13.63 -8.44 -10.65
CA GLU A 112 -13.12 -7.15 -11.07
C GLU A 112 -12.35 -6.47 -9.94
N LEU A 113 -11.20 -5.88 -10.25
CA LEU A 113 -10.47 -5.00 -9.36
C LEU A 113 -11.03 -3.60 -9.45
N ILE A 114 -11.05 -2.92 -8.31
CA ILE A 114 -11.40 -1.51 -8.18
C ILE A 114 -10.10 -0.73 -8.01
N TYR A 115 -9.89 0.33 -8.79
CA TYR A 115 -8.64 1.09 -8.77
C TYR A 115 -8.81 2.59 -8.96
N LEU A 116 -7.77 3.32 -8.55
CA LEU A 116 -7.55 4.73 -8.86
C LEU A 116 -6.53 4.86 -9.98
N ASP A 117 -6.83 5.75 -10.92
CA ASP A 117 -6.08 5.97 -12.15
C ASP A 117 -5.32 7.32 -12.09
N PRO A 118 -3.97 7.32 -12.10
CA PRO A 118 -3.17 8.54 -12.06
C PRO A 118 -2.91 9.20 -13.43
N HIS A 119 -3.49 8.70 -14.52
CA HIS A 119 -3.20 9.16 -15.89
C HIS A 119 -4.02 10.40 -16.32
N THR A 120 -4.44 11.22 -15.36
CA THR A 120 -4.97 12.56 -15.61
C THR A 120 -3.93 13.60 -15.16
N THR A 121 -3.55 14.49 -16.07
CA THR A 121 -2.66 15.62 -15.74
C THR A 121 -3.49 16.74 -15.14
N GLN A 122 -3.11 17.16 -13.93
CA GLN A 122 -3.74 18.26 -13.20
C GLN A 122 -2.77 19.42 -13.02
N ILE A 123 -3.30 20.60 -12.70
CA ILE A 123 -2.50 21.79 -12.37
C ILE A 123 -1.81 21.57 -11.03
N PHE A 124 -0.55 22.01 -10.90
CA PHE A 124 0.15 22.02 -9.62
C PHE A 124 -0.59 22.90 -8.61
N VAL A 125 -0.81 22.36 -7.41
CA VAL A 125 -1.40 23.07 -6.28
C VAL A 125 -0.28 23.52 -5.35
N ASP A 126 -0.15 24.83 -5.16
CA ASP A 126 0.82 25.40 -4.22
C ASP A 126 0.27 25.40 -2.79
N SER A 127 1.16 25.58 -1.81
CA SER A 127 0.74 25.79 -0.43
C SER A 127 0.31 27.23 -0.20
N GLU A 128 -0.77 27.42 0.54
CA GLU A 128 -1.25 28.73 0.97
C GLU A 128 -0.32 29.33 2.06
N GLU A 129 -0.31 30.66 2.23
CA GLU A 129 0.54 31.36 3.21
C GLU A 129 0.35 30.87 4.66
N ASN A 130 -0.83 30.34 4.97
CA ASN A 130 -1.19 29.78 6.28
C ASN A 130 -0.76 28.31 6.46
N GLY A 131 -0.08 27.72 5.48
CA GLY A 131 0.36 26.32 5.48
C GLY A 131 -0.74 25.31 5.13
N MET A 132 -1.92 25.76 4.70
CA MET A 132 -2.96 24.88 4.16
C MET A 132 -2.72 24.60 2.67
N VAL A 133 -3.37 23.56 2.16
CA VAL A 133 -3.34 23.16 0.74
C VAL A 133 -4.78 22.90 0.32
N ASP A 134 -5.18 23.41 -0.84
CA ASP A 134 -6.48 23.03 -1.44
C ASP A 134 -6.43 21.57 -1.90
N ASP A 135 -7.07 20.68 -1.14
CA ASP A 135 -6.94 19.24 -1.33
C ASP A 135 -7.95 18.65 -2.32
N GLN A 136 -8.84 19.46 -2.91
CA GLN A 136 -9.94 19.00 -3.76
C GLN A 136 -9.50 18.10 -4.91
N SER A 137 -8.39 18.44 -5.58
CA SER A 137 -7.85 17.70 -6.73
C SER A 137 -7.19 16.36 -6.36
N PHE A 138 -6.97 16.10 -5.06
CA PHE A 138 -6.37 14.87 -4.54
C PHE A 138 -7.42 13.82 -4.12
N HIS A 139 -8.72 14.15 -4.21
CA HIS A 139 -9.83 13.24 -3.94
C HIS A 139 -10.56 12.89 -5.23
N CYS A 140 -10.57 11.61 -5.60
CA CYS A 140 -11.37 11.15 -6.73
C CYS A 140 -12.85 11.06 -6.33
N GLN A 141 -13.67 11.99 -6.83
CA GLN A 141 -15.12 11.99 -6.58
C GLN A 141 -15.94 11.21 -7.61
N GLN A 142 -15.29 10.69 -8.66
CA GLN A 142 -15.93 9.90 -9.69
C GLN A 142 -16.16 8.45 -9.21
N ALA A 143 -17.08 7.75 -9.88
CA ALA A 143 -17.23 6.32 -9.64
C ALA A 143 -15.90 5.60 -9.89
N PRO A 144 -15.46 4.71 -8.99
CA PRO A 144 -14.13 4.13 -9.08
C PRO A 144 -14.04 3.18 -10.29
N HIS A 145 -12.88 3.21 -10.94
CA HIS A 145 -12.64 2.41 -12.15
C HIS A 145 -12.60 0.92 -11.82
N ARG A 146 -12.98 0.10 -12.80
CA ARG A 146 -12.99 -1.36 -12.68
C ARG A 146 -12.30 -2.04 -13.86
N MET A 147 -11.67 -3.17 -13.59
CA MET A 147 -11.14 -4.05 -14.64
C MET A 147 -11.17 -5.50 -14.17
N LYS A 148 -11.31 -6.45 -15.11
CA LYS A 148 -11.22 -7.87 -14.79
C LYS A 148 -9.84 -8.20 -14.21
N ILE A 149 -9.78 -9.01 -13.16
CA ILE A 149 -8.51 -9.46 -12.54
C ILE A 149 -7.61 -10.13 -13.57
N MET A 150 -8.17 -10.87 -14.53
CA MET A 150 -7.43 -11.51 -15.62
C MET A 150 -6.66 -10.55 -16.53
N ASN A 151 -7.06 -9.28 -16.57
CA ASN A 151 -6.40 -8.25 -17.39
C ASN A 151 -5.25 -7.55 -16.62
N LEU A 152 -5.05 -7.88 -15.35
CA LEU A 152 -3.97 -7.35 -14.53
C LEU A 152 -2.62 -7.81 -15.08
N ASP A 153 -1.67 -6.88 -15.18
CA ASP A 153 -0.27 -7.22 -15.46
C ASP A 153 0.28 -8.09 -14.32
N PRO A 154 0.98 -9.20 -14.59
CA PRO A 154 1.46 -10.08 -13.54
C PRO A 154 2.50 -9.44 -12.62
N SER A 155 3.10 -8.30 -12.99
CA SER A 155 4.01 -7.53 -12.14
C SER A 155 3.22 -6.61 -11.21
N VAL A 156 3.22 -6.92 -9.92
CA VAL A 156 2.46 -6.17 -8.89
C VAL A 156 3.28 -5.98 -7.62
N ALA A 157 2.87 -5.05 -6.77
CA ALA A 157 3.38 -4.92 -5.41
C ALA A 157 2.22 -4.77 -4.41
N LEU A 158 2.11 -5.69 -3.46
CA LEU A 158 1.13 -5.60 -2.38
C LEU A 158 1.62 -4.62 -1.31
N GLY A 159 0.70 -3.85 -0.72
CA GLY A 159 1.00 -2.94 0.38
C GLY A 159 0.20 -3.31 1.64
N PHE A 160 0.88 -3.32 2.78
CA PHE A 160 0.26 -3.48 4.11
C PHE A 160 0.80 -2.44 5.08
N PHE A 161 -0.07 -1.92 5.94
CA PHE A 161 0.29 -0.98 7.00
C PHE A 161 -0.03 -1.55 8.37
N CYS A 162 1.01 -1.73 9.20
CA CYS A 162 0.91 -2.19 10.58
C CYS A 162 1.36 -1.05 11.49
N LYS A 163 0.41 -0.41 12.18
CA LYS A 163 0.70 0.77 13.01
C LYS A 163 1.44 0.37 14.28
N GLU A 164 1.03 -0.74 14.87
CA GLU A 164 1.58 -1.34 16.08
C GLU A 164 2.04 -2.79 15.82
N GLU A 165 2.88 -3.33 16.70
CA GLU A 165 3.40 -4.70 16.61
C GLU A 165 2.26 -5.74 16.55
N LYS A 166 1.21 -5.56 17.37
CA LYS A 166 0.01 -6.40 17.35
C LYS A 166 -0.68 -6.44 15.98
N ASP A 167 -0.59 -5.36 15.19
CA ASP A 167 -1.20 -5.32 13.85
C ASP A 167 -0.41 -6.21 12.90
N PHE A 168 0.92 -6.27 13.08
CA PHE A 168 1.81 -7.16 12.33
C PHE A 168 1.61 -8.63 12.74
N ASP A 169 1.44 -8.92 14.03
CA ASP A 169 1.10 -10.27 14.51
C ASP A 169 -0.24 -10.76 13.95
N ASN A 170 -1.24 -9.86 13.91
CA ASN A 170 -2.52 -10.14 13.30
C ASN A 170 -2.38 -10.40 11.78
N TRP A 171 -1.59 -9.59 11.07
CA TRP A 171 -1.28 -9.80 9.67
C TRP A 171 -0.62 -11.16 9.43
N CYS A 172 0.37 -11.53 10.24
CA CYS A 172 1.03 -12.84 10.17
C CYS A 172 0.03 -13.99 10.31
N SER A 173 -0.89 -13.87 11.28
CA SER A 173 -1.95 -14.85 11.51
C SER A 173 -2.90 -14.98 10.32
N LEU A 174 -3.28 -13.86 9.70
CA LEU A 174 -4.13 -13.84 8.50
C LEU A 174 -3.41 -14.43 7.28
N VAL A 175 -2.13 -14.12 7.08
CA VAL A 175 -1.30 -14.71 6.01
C VAL A 175 -1.24 -16.23 6.17
N GLN A 176 -0.96 -16.72 7.38
CA GLN A 176 -0.94 -18.15 7.66
C GLN A 176 -2.29 -18.83 7.39
N LYS A 177 -3.39 -18.14 7.68
CA LYS A 177 -4.74 -18.67 7.54
C LYS A 177 -5.25 -18.65 6.09
N GLU A 178 -5.03 -17.58 5.36
CA GLU A 178 -5.68 -17.34 4.06
C GLU A 178 -4.73 -17.57 2.88
N ILE A 179 -3.43 -17.31 3.04
CA ILE A 179 -2.45 -17.40 1.95
C ILE A 179 -1.71 -18.74 1.98
N LEU A 180 -1.40 -19.27 3.18
CA LEU A 180 -0.55 -20.45 3.31
C LEU A 180 -1.30 -21.77 3.47
N LYS A 181 -2.63 -21.75 3.65
CA LYS A 181 -3.34 -22.87 4.28
C LYS A 181 -3.69 -24.04 3.37
N GLN A 182 -3.82 -23.90 2.05
CA GLN A 182 -4.37 -25.01 1.22
C GLN A 182 -3.90 -25.09 -0.25
N GLN A 183 -2.84 -24.38 -0.66
CA GLN A 183 -2.33 -24.48 -2.03
C GLN A 183 -0.85 -24.87 -2.04
N SER A 184 -0.47 -25.74 -2.99
CA SER A 184 0.93 -26.09 -3.26
C SER A 184 1.73 -24.90 -3.80
N LEU A 185 1.04 -23.88 -4.33
CA LEU A 185 1.63 -22.66 -4.89
C LEU A 185 1.15 -21.46 -4.09
N ARG A 186 2.11 -20.73 -3.52
CA ARG A 186 1.88 -19.54 -2.67
C ARG A 186 2.36 -18.31 -3.41
N MET A 187 1.66 -17.18 -3.22
CA MET A 187 2.12 -15.90 -3.77
C MET A 187 3.41 -15.42 -3.11
N PHE A 188 3.53 -15.59 -1.79
CA PHE A 188 4.71 -15.28 -1.00
C PHE A 188 4.76 -16.16 0.24
N GLU A 189 5.92 -16.17 0.90
CA GLU A 189 6.14 -16.95 2.12
C GLU A 189 6.35 -16.05 3.33
N LEU A 190 5.96 -16.56 4.49
CA LEU A 190 6.20 -15.93 5.79
C LEU A 190 7.07 -16.87 6.63
N VAL A 191 8.27 -16.44 6.97
CA VAL A 191 9.24 -17.22 7.72
C VAL A 191 9.65 -16.51 9.01
N GLN A 192 9.77 -17.27 10.10
CA GLN A 192 10.13 -16.72 11.42
C GLN A 192 11.60 -16.29 11.50
N LYS A 193 12.47 -16.97 10.75
CA LYS A 193 13.92 -16.73 10.75
C LYS A 193 14.40 -16.54 9.33
N HIS A 194 15.37 -15.64 9.17
CA HIS A 194 16.11 -15.48 7.92
C HIS A 194 16.69 -16.83 7.49
N PRO A 195 16.42 -17.31 6.25
CA PRO A 195 16.96 -18.57 5.77
C PRO A 195 18.50 -18.56 5.84
N PRO A 196 19.13 -19.63 6.38
CA PRO A 196 20.57 -19.63 6.66
C PRO A 196 21.45 -19.58 5.40
N HIS A 197 20.90 -19.92 4.23
CA HIS A 197 21.60 -19.87 2.94
C HIS A 197 21.49 -18.50 2.24
N TRP A 198 20.68 -17.57 2.76
CA TRP A 198 20.55 -16.23 2.20
C TRP A 198 21.69 -15.33 2.70
N PRO A 199 22.14 -14.36 1.87
CA PRO A 199 23.10 -13.36 2.34
C PRO A 199 22.56 -12.63 3.57
N PRO A 200 23.43 -12.22 4.51
CA PRO A 200 23.02 -11.40 5.64
C PRO A 200 22.26 -10.16 5.15
N PHE A 201 21.20 -9.79 5.87
CA PHE A 201 20.51 -8.54 5.57
C PHE A 201 21.46 -7.36 5.82
N ILE A 202 21.77 -6.61 4.76
CA ILE A 202 22.52 -5.36 4.82
C ILE A 202 21.49 -4.24 4.71
N PRO A 203 21.21 -3.49 5.81
CA PRO A 203 20.32 -2.35 5.73
C PRO A 203 20.85 -1.35 4.70
N PRO A 204 19.98 -0.71 3.89
CA PRO A 204 20.40 0.38 3.04
C PRO A 204 21.07 1.47 3.89
N THR A 205 22.36 1.72 3.66
CA THR A 205 23.01 2.90 4.20
C THR A 205 22.35 4.12 3.57
N LYS A 206 22.04 5.15 4.37
CA LYS A 206 21.45 6.39 3.87
C LYS A 206 22.22 6.81 2.61
N PRO A 207 21.57 6.97 1.45
CA PRO A 207 22.22 7.68 0.36
C PRO A 207 22.52 9.09 0.88
N GLU A 208 23.74 9.59 0.66
CA GLU A 208 24.02 11.01 0.80
C GLU A 208 23.21 11.73 -0.28
N VAL A 209 22.02 12.21 0.08
CA VAL A 209 21.14 12.97 -0.81
C VAL A 209 21.24 14.43 -0.44
N THR A 210 22.04 15.19 -1.21
CA THR A 210 21.92 16.65 -1.29
C THR A 210 20.57 16.99 -1.89
N THR A 211 19.80 17.80 -1.17
CA THR A 211 18.39 18.05 -1.43
C THR A 211 18.22 19.05 -2.57
N THR A 212 18.01 18.57 -3.78
CA THR A 212 17.26 19.27 -4.84
C THR A 212 16.26 18.28 -5.42
N GLY A 213 15.01 18.74 -5.60
CA GLY A 213 13.83 17.89 -5.62
C GLY A 213 13.85 16.67 -6.57
N ALA A 214 13.26 15.59 -6.07
CA ALA A 214 12.73 14.46 -6.86
C ALA A 214 13.65 13.93 -7.97
N GLU A 215 14.85 13.47 -7.61
CA GLU A 215 15.64 12.68 -8.55
C GLU A 215 15.34 11.19 -8.38
N LEU A 216 14.79 10.66 -9.49
CA LEU A 216 14.82 9.27 -9.91
C LEU A 216 16.12 8.60 -9.46
N ILE A 217 16.04 7.33 -9.06
CA ILE A 217 17.20 6.44 -9.18
C ILE A 217 17.54 6.41 -10.67
N GLU A 218 18.49 7.23 -11.09
CA GLU A 218 19.02 7.23 -12.45
C GLU A 218 19.92 6.00 -12.60
N SER A 219 19.71 5.28 -13.70
CA SER A 219 20.54 4.19 -14.22
C SER A 219 20.33 2.78 -13.62
N THR A 220 19.18 2.17 -13.92
CA THR A 220 19.09 0.71 -14.11
C THR A 220 19.80 0.22 -15.39
N ASP A 221 20.29 1.14 -16.24
CA ASP A 221 20.94 0.79 -17.52
C ASP A 221 22.24 -0.01 -17.34
N LYS A 222 22.93 0.11 -16.21
CA LYS A 222 24.14 -0.70 -15.94
C LYS A 222 23.86 -2.13 -15.51
N LEU A 223 22.62 -2.49 -15.19
CA LEU A 223 22.29 -3.88 -14.84
C LEU A 223 22.00 -4.74 -16.08
N PHE A 224 21.66 -4.13 -17.22
CA PHE A 224 21.36 -4.84 -18.46
C PHE A 224 22.61 -5.22 -19.27
N GLU A 225 23.74 -4.54 -19.10
CA GLU A 225 24.98 -4.90 -19.83
C GLU A 225 25.68 -6.17 -19.30
N LEU A 226 25.28 -6.69 -18.14
CA LEU A 226 25.89 -7.92 -17.58
C LEU A 226 25.18 -9.22 -18.01
N GLU A 227 24.10 -9.16 -18.79
CA GLU A 227 23.39 -10.36 -19.29
C GLU A 227 23.84 -10.81 -20.71
N GLU A 228 24.73 -10.09 -21.40
CA GLU A 228 25.20 -10.48 -22.75
C GLU A 228 26.35 -11.49 -22.78
N GLU A 229 26.92 -11.89 -21.64
CA GLU A 229 28.02 -12.88 -21.58
C GLU A 229 27.51 -14.29 -21.18
N PHE A 230 26.61 -14.86 -21.98
CA PHE A 230 26.41 -16.31 -22.05
C PHE A 230 26.79 -16.77 -23.46
N GLU A 231 28.05 -17.18 -23.63
CA GLU A 231 28.48 -17.95 -24.81
C GLU A 231 27.69 -19.26 -24.88
N ILE A 232 26.92 -19.41 -25.95
CA ILE A 232 26.36 -20.71 -26.34
C ILE A 232 27.52 -21.54 -26.89
N LEU A 233 28.00 -22.51 -26.12
CA LEU A 233 28.86 -23.57 -26.65
C LEU A 233 28.03 -24.42 -27.61
N SER A 234 28.24 -24.20 -28.92
CA SER A 234 27.80 -25.13 -29.95
C SER A 234 28.61 -26.42 -29.84
N VAL A 235 27.93 -27.53 -29.53
CA VAL A 235 28.40 -28.89 -29.83
C VAL A 235 27.46 -29.48 -30.87
#